data_AF-A0A2N0RJX1-F1
#
_entry.id   AF-A0A2N0RJX1-F1
#
_cell.length_a   1.000
_cell.length_b   1.000
_cell.length_c   1.000
_cell.angle_alpha   90.00
_cell.angle_beta   90.00
_cell.angle_gamma   90.00
#
_symmetry.space_group_name_H-M   'P 1'
#
loop_
_entity.id
_entity.type
_entity.pdbx_description
1 polymer ?
#
loop_
_entity_poly.entity_id
_entity_poly.type
_entity_poly.pdbx_seq_one_letter_code
_entity_poly.pdbx_strand_id
1 'polypeptide(L)'
;MDLLFGTLSLDKHQQNSKRTSPEEDSKLQHSPFDSFKISSTAILDTLNTRSFCPKCTRSMKYFCYWCYQVVGCQRSDVPYLELPIKIDVIKHIKELEGKSTVAHAKIIAPNDVSIYSSLEIPKYENPDRLLLLFPGPDSKTLNEIPRDSFDKLLVVDGTWQQASSLTKFTEELKNIRKVTINPQKTLFWRYQNKSENYLATIEALYYFEKEYYVTYESITDNENSYNGKYDDLLWYYKYFYEFIQSSYRNDKGKKHFTTRHRQGYIKYDE
;
A
#
# COMPACT_ATOMS: atom_id res chain seq x y z
N MET A 1 -45.42 -16.37 -38.01
CA MET A 1 -46.45 -15.79 -37.13
C MET A 1 -45.93 -15.82 -35.71
N ASP A 2 -44.73 -15.29 -35.48
CA ASP A 2 -44.41 -13.86 -35.36
C ASP A 2 -44.70 -13.36 -33.96
N LEU A 3 -43.64 -12.97 -33.26
CA LEU A 3 -43.58 -11.76 -32.43
C LEU A 3 -42.12 -11.49 -32.02
N LEU A 4 -41.46 -10.68 -32.85
CA LEU A 4 -40.52 -9.59 -32.53
C LEU A 4 -39.43 -9.83 -31.47
N PHE A 5 -38.23 -10.23 -31.93
CA PHE A 5 -36.95 -9.91 -31.27
C PHE A 5 -36.45 -8.55 -31.78
N GLY A 6 -36.52 -7.53 -30.93
CA GLY A 6 -35.90 -6.23 -31.18
C GLY A 6 -34.44 -6.21 -30.71
N THR A 7 -33.51 -6.21 -31.65
CA THR A 7 -32.09 -5.91 -31.45
C THR A 7 -31.89 -4.43 -31.14
N LEU A 8 -31.45 -4.10 -29.92
CA LEU A 8 -30.90 -2.78 -29.62
C LEU A 8 -29.38 -2.87 -29.58
N SER A 9 -28.79 -2.40 -30.68
CA SER A 9 -27.38 -2.04 -30.81
C SER A 9 -27.05 -0.93 -29.80
N LEU A 10 -26.06 -1.17 -28.93
CA LEU A 10 -25.43 -0.15 -28.10
C LEU A 10 -23.95 -0.09 -28.47
N ASP A 11 -23.71 0.59 -29.58
CA ASP A 11 -22.38 1.00 -30.00
C ASP A 11 -22.23 2.51 -29.78
N LYS A 12 -21.03 2.89 -29.35
CA LYS A 12 -20.45 4.25 -29.27
C LYS A 12 -20.70 5.05 -27.98
N HIS A 13 -19.75 4.92 -27.05
CA HIS A 13 -18.95 6.07 -26.58
C HIS A 13 -17.62 5.59 -25.96
N GLN A 14 -16.67 5.17 -26.79
CA GLN A 14 -15.25 5.23 -26.45
C GLN A 14 -14.73 6.61 -26.87
N GLN A 15 -14.85 7.60 -25.98
CA GLN A 15 -14.02 8.79 -26.09
C GLN A 15 -12.66 8.49 -25.47
N ASN A 16 -11.71 8.26 -26.35
CA ASN A 16 -10.31 8.04 -26.05
C ASN A 16 -9.68 9.40 -25.67
N SER A 17 -9.69 9.73 -24.37
CA SER A 17 -8.93 10.87 -23.84
C SER A 17 -7.45 10.49 -23.85
N LYS A 18 -6.70 10.97 -24.85
CA LYS A 18 -5.23 11.08 -24.76
C LYS A 18 -4.92 11.98 -23.57
N ARG A 19 -4.58 11.40 -22.43
CA ARG A 19 -3.90 12.13 -21.35
C ARG A 19 -2.44 12.26 -21.77
N THR A 20 -2.06 13.47 -22.15
CA THR A 20 -0.67 13.86 -22.32
C THR A 20 0.09 13.63 -21.02
N SER A 21 1.33 13.16 -21.14
CA SER A 21 2.30 13.14 -20.03
C SER A 21 2.40 14.55 -19.41
N PRO A 22 2.60 14.67 -18.09
CA PRO A 22 2.79 15.98 -17.48
C PRO A 22 4.01 16.69 -18.11
N GLU A 23 3.84 17.95 -18.51
CA GLU A 23 4.95 18.84 -18.87
C GLU A 23 5.85 19.06 -17.63
N GLU A 24 7.14 19.32 -17.88
CA GLU A 24 8.19 19.42 -16.84
C GLU A 24 7.89 20.45 -15.74
N ASP A 25 7.05 21.45 -16.02
CA ASP A 25 6.62 22.53 -15.11
C ASP A 25 5.67 22.10 -13.97
N SER A 26 5.39 20.80 -13.82
CA SER A 26 4.37 20.30 -12.87
C SER A 26 4.89 19.39 -11.74
N LYS A 27 6.21 19.20 -11.64
CA LYS A 27 6.80 18.42 -10.55
C LYS A 27 6.69 19.18 -9.22
N LEU A 28 6.44 18.46 -8.13
CA LEU A 28 6.50 19.01 -6.77
C LEU A 28 7.89 19.61 -6.54
N GLN A 29 7.96 20.88 -6.08
CA GLN A 29 9.23 21.50 -5.73
C GLN A 29 9.92 20.75 -4.58
N HIS A 30 9.11 20.20 -3.65
CA HIS A 30 9.55 19.30 -2.59
C HIS A 30 8.58 18.13 -2.45
N SER A 31 9.09 16.90 -2.58
CA SER A 31 8.34 15.68 -2.30
C SER A 31 8.52 15.29 -0.83
N PRO A 32 7.46 14.83 -0.12
CA PRO A 32 7.65 14.29 1.23
C PRO A 32 8.55 13.04 1.26
N PHE A 33 8.91 12.50 0.10
CA PHE A 33 9.82 11.37 -0.08
C PHE A 33 11.27 11.77 -0.36
N ASP A 34 11.61 13.06 -0.44
CA ASP A 34 12.96 13.54 -0.81
C ASP A 34 14.06 13.07 0.17
N SER A 35 13.71 12.83 1.43
CA SER A 35 14.62 12.30 2.45
C SER A 35 14.75 10.78 2.47
N PHE A 36 13.98 10.08 1.63
CA PHE A 36 13.95 8.61 1.58
C PHE A 36 14.89 8.11 0.48
N LYS A 37 15.50 6.95 0.70
CA LYS A 37 16.33 6.25 -0.30
C LYS A 37 15.47 5.33 -1.18
N ILE A 38 14.46 5.90 -1.83
CA ILE A 38 13.57 5.17 -2.74
C ILE A 38 14.19 5.16 -4.14
N SER A 39 14.29 3.99 -4.73
CA SER A 39 14.73 3.78 -6.12
C SER A 39 13.89 4.58 -7.10
N SER A 40 14.46 4.95 -8.26
CA SER A 40 13.75 5.75 -9.26
C SER A 40 12.44 5.07 -9.70
N THR A 41 11.35 5.85 -9.76
CA THR A 41 10.03 5.41 -10.24
C THR A 41 9.79 5.74 -11.71
N ALA A 42 10.79 6.29 -12.42
CA ALA A 42 10.64 6.85 -13.77
C ALA A 42 10.15 5.84 -14.81
N ILE A 43 10.42 4.53 -14.62
CA ILE A 43 9.89 3.49 -15.49
C ILE A 43 8.35 3.52 -15.56
N LEU A 44 7.68 3.85 -14.46
CA LEU A 44 6.23 3.88 -14.38
C LEU A 44 5.62 5.01 -15.22
N ASP A 45 6.36 6.09 -15.47
CA ASP A 45 5.93 7.19 -16.35
C ASP A 45 5.96 6.79 -17.83
N THR A 46 6.78 5.81 -18.20
CA THR A 46 6.82 5.28 -19.58
C THR A 46 5.59 4.43 -19.90
N LEU A 47 4.86 3.97 -18.88
CA LEU A 47 3.69 3.10 -19.03
C LEU A 47 2.47 3.93 -19.41
N ASN A 48 2.29 4.16 -20.71
CA ASN A 48 1.20 5.01 -21.24
C ASN A 48 -0.10 4.24 -21.54
N THR A 49 -0.05 2.91 -21.61
CA THR A 49 -1.18 2.05 -21.97
C THR A 49 -1.36 0.92 -20.96
N ARG A 50 -2.52 0.26 -20.99
CA ARG A 50 -2.75 -0.95 -20.19
C ARG A 50 -2.21 -2.16 -20.94
N SER A 51 -1.62 -3.09 -20.20
CA SER A 51 -1.16 -4.40 -20.68
C SER A 51 -1.93 -5.52 -19.97
N PHE A 52 -1.87 -6.73 -20.50
CA PHE A 52 -2.52 -7.89 -19.87
C PHE A 52 -1.62 -8.52 -18.81
N CYS A 53 -2.20 -8.86 -17.67
CA CYS A 53 -1.49 -9.60 -16.63
C CYS A 53 -1.02 -10.96 -17.17
N PRO A 54 0.26 -11.35 -16.99
CA PRO A 54 0.79 -12.61 -17.52
C PRO A 54 0.15 -13.86 -16.88
N LYS A 55 -0.48 -13.72 -15.72
CA LYS A 55 -1.12 -14.83 -15.00
C LYS A 55 -2.63 -14.94 -15.25
N CYS A 56 -3.37 -13.83 -15.17
CA CYS A 56 -4.85 -13.86 -15.23
C CYS A 56 -5.45 -13.11 -16.41
N THR A 57 -4.63 -12.61 -17.33
CA THR A 57 -5.02 -11.88 -18.56
C THR A 57 -5.90 -10.65 -18.37
N ARG A 58 -6.19 -10.24 -17.13
CA ARG A 58 -6.89 -8.98 -16.85
C ARG A 58 -6.02 -7.81 -17.28
N SER A 59 -6.65 -6.81 -17.92
CA SER A 59 -5.99 -5.57 -18.33
C SER A 59 -5.60 -4.75 -17.09
N MET A 60 -4.33 -4.37 -16.97
CA MET A 60 -3.75 -3.58 -15.87
C MET A 60 -2.78 -2.55 -16.41
N LYS A 61 -2.50 -1.50 -15.64
CA LYS A 61 -1.51 -0.49 -16.05
C LYS A 61 -0.12 -0.74 -15.46
N TYR A 62 -0.04 -0.91 -14.14
CA TYR A 62 1.24 -0.98 -13.41
C TYR A 62 1.52 -2.37 -12.81
N PHE A 63 0.48 -3.00 -12.28
CA PHE A 63 0.55 -4.32 -11.68
C PHE A 63 -0.86 -4.91 -11.54
N CYS A 64 -0.93 -6.22 -11.37
CA CYS A 64 -2.20 -6.92 -11.14
C CYS A 64 -2.55 -6.97 -9.65
N TYR A 65 -3.70 -6.41 -9.28
CA TYR A 65 -4.18 -6.39 -7.89
C TYR A 65 -4.53 -7.78 -7.31
N TRP A 66 -4.78 -8.77 -8.17
CA TRP A 66 -5.14 -10.14 -7.75
C TRP A 66 -3.97 -11.12 -7.79
N CYS A 67 -3.09 -10.98 -8.78
CA CYS A 67 -1.98 -11.90 -9.00
C CYS A 67 -0.67 -11.38 -8.44
N TYR A 68 -0.63 -10.11 -8.03
CA TYR A 68 0.56 -9.43 -7.54
C TYR A 68 1.74 -9.55 -8.51
N GLN A 69 1.43 -9.44 -9.82
CA GLN A 69 2.41 -9.48 -10.90
C GLN A 69 2.67 -8.06 -11.38
N VAL A 70 3.94 -7.77 -11.69
CA VAL A 70 4.32 -6.57 -12.45
C VAL A 70 3.66 -6.62 -13.83
N VAL A 71 3.14 -5.49 -14.31
CA VAL A 71 2.50 -5.39 -15.62
C VAL A 71 2.94 -4.10 -16.31
N GLY A 72 3.30 -4.20 -17.59
CA GLY A 72 3.70 -3.06 -18.41
C GLY A 72 5.21 -2.83 -18.50
N CYS A 73 5.99 -3.31 -17.53
CA CYS A 73 7.46 -3.31 -17.53
C CYS A 73 8.04 -4.68 -17.15
N GLN A 74 9.36 -4.82 -17.21
CA GLN A 74 10.04 -6.05 -16.78
C GLN A 74 10.09 -6.12 -15.25
N ARG A 75 10.15 -7.34 -14.70
CA ARG A 75 10.27 -7.52 -13.24
C ARG A 75 11.54 -6.88 -12.68
N SER A 76 12.62 -6.86 -13.46
CA SER A 76 13.90 -6.24 -13.11
C SER A 76 13.83 -4.71 -12.95
N ASP A 77 12.79 -4.07 -13.47
CA ASP A 77 12.62 -2.62 -13.37
C ASP A 77 11.95 -2.18 -12.06
N VAL A 78 11.52 -3.15 -11.24
CA VAL A 78 10.83 -2.92 -9.97
C VAL A 78 11.72 -3.40 -8.83
N PRO A 79 11.93 -2.62 -7.76
CA PRO A 79 12.81 -3.02 -6.68
C PRO A 79 12.32 -4.30 -6.00
N TYR A 80 13.30 -5.02 -5.45
CA TYR A 80 13.11 -6.23 -4.68
C TYR A 80 13.70 -6.01 -3.30
N LEU A 81 12.94 -6.33 -2.25
CA LEU A 81 13.38 -6.28 -0.87
C LEU A 81 13.26 -7.66 -0.22
N GLU A 82 14.26 -7.97 0.61
CA GLU A 82 14.15 -9.01 1.63
C GLU A 82 13.80 -8.32 2.94
N LEU A 83 12.74 -8.78 3.58
CA LEU A 83 12.29 -8.25 4.86
C LEU A 83 12.90 -9.07 6.01
N PRO A 84 13.16 -8.43 7.16
CA PRO A 84 13.82 -9.09 8.29
C PRO A 84 12.88 -10.05 9.04
N ILE A 85 11.61 -10.12 8.63
CA ILE A 85 10.57 -10.97 9.19
C ILE A 85 9.55 -11.37 8.11
N LYS A 86 8.93 -12.55 8.27
CA LYS A 86 7.80 -12.96 7.43
C LYS A 86 6.54 -12.17 7.81
N ILE A 87 5.73 -11.83 6.81
CA ILE A 87 4.54 -11.01 6.97
C ILE A 87 3.35 -11.73 6.33
N ASP A 88 2.34 -12.05 7.13
CA ASP A 88 1.06 -12.55 6.64
C ASP A 88 0.01 -11.45 6.77
N VAL A 89 -0.58 -11.07 5.64
CA VAL A 89 -1.63 -10.05 5.59
C VAL A 89 -2.99 -10.72 5.50
N ILE A 90 -3.85 -10.43 6.46
CA ILE A 90 -5.24 -10.87 6.49
C ILE A 90 -6.12 -9.78 5.88
N LYS A 91 -6.49 -9.99 4.62
CA LYS A 91 -7.28 -9.06 3.82
C LYS A 91 -8.77 -9.26 4.05
N HIS A 92 -9.44 -8.22 4.49
CA HIS A 92 -10.89 -8.23 4.66
C HIS A 92 -11.59 -8.45 3.31
N ILE A 93 -12.55 -9.36 3.23
CA ILE A 93 -13.29 -9.72 1.99
C ILE A 93 -13.97 -8.57 1.25
N LYS A 94 -14.34 -7.50 1.97
CA LYS A 94 -14.97 -6.31 1.37
C LYS A 94 -13.98 -5.21 0.99
N GLU A 95 -12.68 -5.42 1.22
CA GLU A 95 -11.67 -4.45 0.79
C GLU A 95 -11.48 -4.55 -0.73
N LEU A 96 -11.54 -3.39 -1.40
CA LEU A 96 -11.46 -3.37 -2.86
C LEU A 96 -10.01 -3.55 -3.32
N GLU A 97 -9.80 -4.44 -4.29
CA GLU A 97 -8.46 -4.79 -4.77
C GLU A 97 -7.67 -3.60 -5.30
N GLY A 98 -8.28 -2.76 -6.15
CA GLY A 98 -7.64 -1.54 -6.65
C GLY A 98 -7.47 -0.45 -5.60
N LYS A 99 -7.98 -0.65 -4.37
CA LYS A 99 -7.79 0.28 -3.26
C LYS A 99 -6.72 -0.17 -2.26
N SER A 100 -6.49 -1.46 -2.14
CA SER A 100 -5.50 -1.96 -1.19
C SER A 100 -4.08 -1.59 -1.59
N THR A 101 -3.33 -1.09 -0.62
CA THR A 101 -1.90 -0.78 -0.78
C THR A 101 -1.01 -1.99 -0.47
N VAL A 102 -1.59 -3.09 0.03
CA VAL A 102 -0.85 -4.32 0.35
C VAL A 102 -0.21 -4.96 -0.89
N ALA A 103 -0.81 -4.75 -2.07
CA ALA A 103 -0.25 -5.24 -3.33
C ALA A 103 1.19 -4.72 -3.55
N HIS A 104 1.50 -3.52 -3.06
CA HIS A 104 2.85 -2.96 -3.14
C HIS A 104 3.84 -3.84 -2.36
N ALA A 105 3.54 -4.15 -1.10
CA ALA A 105 4.39 -5.00 -0.26
C ALA A 105 4.61 -6.38 -0.89
N LYS A 106 3.54 -7.03 -1.40
CA LYS A 106 3.67 -8.35 -2.04
C LYS A 106 4.50 -8.32 -3.32
N ILE A 107 4.46 -7.22 -4.07
CA ILE A 107 5.26 -7.09 -5.30
C ILE A 107 6.71 -6.74 -4.98
N ILE A 108 6.98 -5.93 -3.95
CA ILE A 108 8.34 -5.52 -3.58
C ILE A 108 9.06 -6.63 -2.82
N ALA A 109 8.39 -7.32 -1.89
CA ALA A 109 8.95 -8.39 -1.08
C ALA A 109 8.16 -9.71 -1.23
N PRO A 110 8.17 -10.32 -2.43
CA PRO A 110 7.29 -11.46 -2.74
C PRO A 110 7.60 -12.73 -1.94
N ASN A 111 8.81 -12.86 -1.41
CA ASN A 111 9.25 -14.03 -0.62
C ASN A 111 8.93 -13.90 0.87
N ASP A 112 8.66 -12.69 1.35
CA ASP A 112 8.43 -12.42 2.78
C ASP A 112 6.99 -12.07 3.08
N VAL A 113 6.25 -11.55 2.09
CA VAL A 113 4.85 -11.15 2.26
C VAL A 113 3.93 -12.22 1.68
N SER A 114 2.95 -12.68 2.44
CA SER A 114 1.81 -13.48 1.96
C SER A 114 0.51 -12.75 2.23
N ILE A 115 -0.49 -12.92 1.35
CA ILE A 115 -1.79 -12.28 1.50
C ILE A 115 -2.87 -13.36 1.48
N TYR A 116 -3.71 -13.34 2.51
CA TYR A 116 -4.81 -14.28 2.71
C TYR A 116 -6.13 -13.52 2.76
N SER A 117 -7.17 -14.13 2.21
CA SER A 117 -8.55 -13.68 2.46
C SER A 117 -8.90 -13.89 3.92
N SER A 118 -9.72 -13.02 4.51
CA SER A 118 -10.24 -13.21 5.87
C SER A 118 -11.19 -14.41 6.00
N LEU A 119 -11.48 -15.14 4.92
CA LEU A 119 -12.18 -16.43 4.93
C LEU A 119 -11.24 -17.63 4.99
N GLU A 120 -9.95 -17.43 4.70
CA GLU A 120 -8.96 -18.49 4.50
C GLU A 120 -7.69 -18.15 5.30
N ILE A 121 -7.87 -17.85 6.58
CA ILE A 121 -6.75 -17.51 7.48
C ILE A 121 -5.94 -18.80 7.75
N PRO A 122 -4.60 -18.76 7.60
CA PRO A 122 -3.77 -19.90 7.91
C PRO A 122 -3.90 -20.33 9.37
N LYS A 123 -3.77 -21.63 9.62
CA LYS A 123 -3.53 -22.13 10.97
C LYS A 123 -2.06 -21.96 11.30
N TYR A 124 -1.77 -21.33 12.44
CA TYR A 124 -0.41 -21.11 12.90
C TYR A 124 -0.05 -22.13 13.99
N GLU A 125 1.04 -22.85 13.80
CA GLU A 125 1.52 -23.86 14.77
C GLU A 125 1.99 -23.23 16.08
N ASN A 126 2.60 -22.04 16.00
CA ASN A 126 3.14 -21.31 17.15
C ASN A 126 2.53 -19.89 17.27
N PRO A 127 1.25 -19.74 17.69
CA PRO A 127 0.60 -18.44 17.79
C PRO A 127 1.33 -17.43 18.69
N ASP A 128 2.02 -17.90 19.73
CA ASP A 128 2.77 -17.05 20.67
C ASP A 128 3.99 -16.36 20.04
N ARG A 129 4.45 -16.85 18.88
CA ARG A 129 5.56 -16.28 18.09
C ARG A 129 5.08 -15.26 17.05
N LEU A 130 3.78 -14.97 17.02
CA LEU A 130 3.19 -13.98 16.13
C LEU A 130 3.11 -12.61 16.80
N LEU A 131 3.25 -11.56 15.99
CA LEU A 131 2.87 -10.20 16.36
C LEU A 131 1.73 -9.73 15.46
N LEU A 132 0.70 -9.12 16.02
CA LEU A 132 -0.34 -8.46 15.26
C LEU A 132 -0.10 -6.95 15.25
N LEU A 133 0.17 -6.37 14.08
CA LEU A 133 0.32 -4.92 13.93
C LEU A 133 -1.04 -4.25 14.05
N PHE A 134 -1.37 -3.81 15.27
CA PHE A 134 -2.65 -3.16 15.55
C PHE A 134 -2.56 -2.32 16.83
N PRO A 135 -2.88 -1.01 16.77
CA PRO A 135 -2.81 -0.15 17.95
C PRO A 135 -3.92 -0.51 18.95
N GLY A 136 -3.59 -0.54 20.24
CA GLY A 136 -4.55 -0.83 21.32
C GLY A 136 -3.99 -0.51 22.71
N PRO A 137 -4.83 -0.49 23.75
CA PRO A 137 -4.36 -0.25 25.11
C PRO A 137 -3.38 -1.33 25.62
N ASP A 138 -3.41 -2.52 25.02
CA ASP A 138 -2.56 -3.67 25.32
C ASP A 138 -1.41 -3.87 24.32
N SER A 139 -1.29 -3.00 23.31
CA SER A 139 -0.21 -3.12 22.31
C SER A 139 1.12 -2.63 22.87
N LYS A 140 2.18 -3.38 22.60
CA LYS A 140 3.54 -3.03 22.98
C LYS A 140 4.31 -2.40 21.83
N THR A 141 5.30 -1.58 22.12
CA THR A 141 6.31 -1.15 21.16
C THR A 141 7.36 -2.24 20.96
N LEU A 142 8.14 -2.18 19.87
CA LEU A 142 9.21 -3.16 19.64
C LEU A 142 10.29 -3.14 20.74
N ASN A 143 10.57 -1.99 21.36
CA ASN A 143 11.53 -1.91 22.47
C ASN A 143 11.10 -2.73 23.71
N GLU A 144 9.82 -3.09 23.82
CA GLU A 144 9.27 -3.89 24.93
C GLU A 144 9.13 -5.38 24.59
N ILE A 145 9.55 -5.78 23.39
CA ILE A 145 9.42 -7.15 22.88
C ILE A 145 10.83 -7.72 22.62
N PRO A 146 11.22 -8.85 23.23
CA PRO A 146 12.47 -9.51 22.88
C PRO A 146 12.45 -9.99 21.43
N ARG A 147 13.52 -9.74 20.67
CA ARG A 147 13.58 -10.06 19.25
C ARG A 147 13.31 -11.54 18.97
N ASP A 148 13.96 -12.42 19.70
CA ASP A 148 13.89 -13.89 19.56
C ASP A 148 12.52 -14.48 19.88
N SER A 149 11.65 -13.69 20.52
CA SER A 149 10.31 -14.09 20.94
C SER A 149 9.28 -14.13 19.80
N PHE A 150 9.62 -13.71 18.58
CA PHE A 150 8.71 -13.72 17.42
C PHE A 150 9.45 -13.95 16.10
N ASP A 151 8.74 -14.44 15.09
CA ASP A 151 9.28 -14.67 13.74
C ASP A 151 8.32 -14.31 12.60
N LYS A 152 7.10 -13.87 12.93
CA LYS A 152 6.11 -13.45 11.94
C LYS A 152 5.25 -12.29 12.40
N LEU A 153 5.05 -11.34 11.50
CA LEU A 153 4.10 -10.24 11.64
C LEU A 153 2.79 -10.58 10.93
N LEU A 154 1.67 -10.37 11.62
CA LEU A 154 0.34 -10.35 11.05
C LEU A 154 -0.11 -8.90 10.85
N VAL A 155 -0.68 -8.61 9.69
CA VAL A 155 -1.27 -7.31 9.38
C VAL A 155 -2.69 -7.49 8.88
N VAL A 156 -3.61 -6.61 9.29
CA VAL A 156 -4.98 -6.61 8.77
C VAL A 156 -5.14 -5.56 7.68
N ASP A 157 -5.62 -5.96 6.50
CA ASP A 157 -5.86 -5.04 5.37
C ASP A 157 -7.37 -4.80 5.16
N GLY A 158 -7.75 -3.53 5.19
CA GLY A 158 -9.12 -3.06 5.01
C GLY A 158 -9.29 -1.65 5.54
N THR A 159 -10.51 -1.09 5.42
CA THR A 159 -10.85 0.13 6.15
C THR A 159 -10.65 -0.06 7.65
N TRP A 160 -10.42 1.02 8.40
CA TRP A 160 -10.23 0.97 9.85
C TRP A 160 -11.36 0.27 10.62
N GLN A 161 -12.61 0.40 10.16
CA GLN A 161 -13.75 -0.32 10.73
C GLN A 161 -13.65 -1.82 10.46
N GLN A 162 -13.30 -2.22 9.23
CA GLN A 162 -13.09 -3.62 8.86
C GLN A 162 -11.92 -4.24 9.61
N ALA A 163 -10.77 -3.56 9.68
CA ALA A 163 -9.59 -4.01 10.42
C ALA A 163 -9.93 -4.21 11.91
N SER A 164 -10.61 -3.24 12.52
CA SER A 164 -11.07 -3.34 13.91
C SER A 164 -12.07 -4.48 14.13
N SER A 165 -12.90 -4.79 13.13
CA SER A 165 -13.84 -5.90 13.19
C SER A 165 -13.10 -7.24 13.11
N LEU A 166 -12.13 -7.39 12.20
CA LEU A 166 -11.33 -8.62 12.08
C LEU A 166 -10.58 -8.91 13.38
N THR A 167 -9.85 -7.93 13.92
CA THR A 167 -9.05 -8.15 15.12
C THR A 167 -9.88 -8.51 16.36
N LYS A 168 -11.14 -8.06 16.43
CA LYS A 168 -12.03 -8.34 17.56
C LYS A 168 -12.81 -9.65 17.42
N PHE A 169 -13.22 -10.01 16.21
CA PHE A 169 -14.22 -11.07 16.00
C PHE A 169 -13.67 -12.34 15.33
N THR A 170 -12.45 -12.29 14.80
CA THR A 170 -11.79 -13.47 14.21
C THR A 170 -11.01 -14.22 15.29
N GLU A 171 -11.35 -15.49 15.51
CA GLU A 171 -10.79 -16.30 16.61
C GLU A 171 -9.27 -16.43 16.52
N GLU A 172 -8.74 -16.61 15.32
CA GLU A 172 -7.31 -16.74 15.02
C GLU A 172 -6.52 -15.47 15.36
N LEU A 173 -7.18 -14.31 15.51
CA LEU A 173 -6.53 -13.02 15.74
C LEU A 173 -6.72 -12.48 17.17
N LYS A 174 -7.75 -12.93 17.90
CA LYS A 174 -8.15 -12.33 19.20
C LYS A 174 -7.05 -12.30 20.24
N ASN A 175 -6.28 -13.39 20.32
CA ASN A 175 -5.28 -13.60 21.38
C ASN A 175 -3.84 -13.40 20.89
N ILE A 176 -3.65 -12.89 19.67
CA ILE A 176 -2.31 -12.60 19.17
C ILE A 176 -1.77 -11.34 19.87
N ARG A 177 -0.54 -11.44 20.36
CA ARG A 177 0.17 -10.30 20.97
C ARG A 177 0.23 -9.13 19.99
N LYS A 178 -0.25 -7.98 20.43
CA LYS A 178 -0.29 -6.77 19.58
C LYS A 178 1.01 -5.97 19.68
N VAL A 179 1.46 -5.48 18.53
CA VAL A 179 2.54 -4.51 18.41
C VAL A 179 1.98 -3.22 17.81
N THR A 180 2.48 -2.08 18.29
CA THR A 180 2.19 -0.76 17.73
C THR A 180 3.49 -0.07 17.34
N ILE A 181 3.37 0.84 16.38
CA ILE A 181 4.41 1.79 16.00
C ILE A 181 4.12 3.16 16.60
N ASN A 182 5.11 4.05 16.61
CA ASN A 182 4.91 5.44 16.97
C ASN A 182 3.89 6.11 16.04
N PRO A 183 3.08 7.06 16.52
CA PRO A 183 2.17 7.80 15.67
C PRO A 183 2.90 8.51 14.53
N GLN A 184 2.44 8.30 13.30
CA GLN A 184 3.00 8.91 12.09
C GLN A 184 1.91 9.64 11.31
N LYS A 185 2.29 10.76 10.69
CA LYS A 185 1.38 11.51 9.82
C LYS A 185 1.28 10.82 8.47
N THR A 186 0.08 10.36 8.12
CA THR A 186 -0.19 9.71 6.83
C THR A 186 -0.03 10.67 5.65
N LEU A 187 0.54 10.16 4.56
CA LEU A 187 0.55 10.77 3.23
C LEU A 187 -0.61 10.26 2.36
N PHE A 188 -1.54 9.48 2.93
CA PHE A 188 -2.60 8.82 2.18
C PHE A 188 -3.55 9.82 1.53
N TRP A 189 -3.68 9.70 0.21
CA TRP A 189 -4.37 10.66 -0.65
C TRP A 189 -5.85 10.34 -0.88
N ARG A 190 -6.43 9.33 -0.23
CA ARG A 190 -7.86 9.08 -0.32
C ARG A 190 -8.57 9.57 0.92
N TYR A 191 -9.81 10.01 0.75
CA TYR A 191 -10.65 10.40 1.87
C TYR A 191 -10.77 9.28 2.91
N GLN A 192 -10.62 9.66 4.17
CA GLN A 192 -10.99 8.85 5.32
C GLN A 192 -11.54 9.77 6.43
N ASN A 193 -12.56 9.30 7.14
CA ASN A 193 -13.14 10.01 8.28
C ASN A 193 -12.39 9.68 9.58
N LYS A 194 -11.07 9.90 9.58
CA LYS A 194 -10.13 9.59 10.66
C LYS A 194 -9.07 10.69 10.77
N SER A 195 -8.35 10.74 11.89
CA SER A 195 -7.26 11.73 12.08
C SER A 195 -6.08 11.43 11.14
N GLU A 196 -5.10 12.33 11.13
CA GLU A 196 -3.91 12.21 10.27
C GLU A 196 -2.95 11.09 10.70
N ASN A 197 -3.18 10.46 11.85
CA ASN A 197 -2.36 9.34 12.34
C ASN A 197 -2.85 7.97 11.88
N TYR A 198 -3.87 7.94 11.02
CA TYR A 198 -4.49 6.72 10.50
C TYR A 198 -3.85 6.38 9.15
N LEU A 199 -2.80 5.58 9.21
CA LEU A 199 -1.97 5.17 8.09
C LEU A 199 -2.70 4.24 7.09
N ALA A 200 -2.25 4.24 5.85
CA ALA A 200 -2.49 3.15 4.91
C ALA A 200 -1.72 1.89 5.34
N THR A 201 -2.17 0.71 4.92
CA THR A 201 -1.52 -0.58 5.24
C THR A 201 -0.03 -0.59 4.90
N ILE A 202 0.35 -0.08 3.72
CA ILE A 202 1.76 -0.02 3.30
C ILE A 202 2.60 0.94 4.15
N GLU A 203 2.02 2.05 4.61
CA GLU A 203 2.72 3.00 5.50
C GLU A 203 2.94 2.34 6.86
N ALA A 204 1.93 1.68 7.43
CA ALA A 204 2.04 0.97 8.70
C ALA A 204 3.12 -0.13 8.64
N LEU A 205 3.16 -0.89 7.54
CA LEU A 205 4.22 -1.86 7.27
C LEU A 205 5.60 -1.18 7.19
N TYR A 206 5.75 -0.13 6.39
CA TYR A 206 7.02 0.60 6.27
C TYR A 206 7.54 1.09 7.63
N TYR A 207 6.69 1.73 8.43
CA TYR A 207 7.11 2.25 9.73
C TYR A 207 7.40 1.14 10.74
N PHE A 208 6.71 -0.01 10.66
CA PHE A 208 7.08 -1.18 11.44
C PHE A 208 8.49 -1.66 11.08
N GLU A 209 8.81 -1.83 9.80
CA GLU A 209 10.14 -2.27 9.36
C GLU A 209 11.24 -1.26 9.73
N LYS A 210 10.93 0.04 9.63
CA LYS A 210 11.84 1.10 10.08
C LYS A 210 12.13 1.03 11.58
N GLU A 211 11.09 0.86 12.41
CA GLU A 211 11.27 0.69 13.86
C GLU A 211 11.98 -0.61 14.18
N TYR A 212 11.68 -1.70 13.46
CA TYR A 212 12.38 -2.97 13.59
C TYR A 212 13.88 -2.81 13.31
N TYR A 213 14.25 -2.13 12.22
CA TYR A 213 15.65 -1.84 11.92
C TYR A 213 16.34 -1.13 13.08
N VAL A 214 15.73 -0.03 13.53
CA VAL A 214 16.30 0.79 14.60
C VAL A 214 16.43 0.00 15.91
N THR A 215 15.45 -0.82 16.26
CA THR A 215 15.45 -1.57 17.52
C THR A 215 16.37 -2.79 17.49
N TYR A 216 16.47 -3.52 16.37
CA TYR A 216 17.12 -4.84 16.35
C TYR A 216 18.30 -5.00 15.39
N GLU A 217 18.38 -4.19 14.31
CA GLU A 217 19.43 -4.34 13.28
C GLU A 217 20.50 -3.24 13.35
N SER A 218 20.14 -2.03 13.81
CA SER A 218 21.06 -0.89 13.86
C SER A 218 22.33 -1.16 14.69
N ILE A 219 22.18 -1.97 15.75
CA ILE A 219 23.28 -2.42 16.62
C ILE A 219 24.26 -3.28 15.83
N THR A 220 23.77 -4.19 14.97
CA THR A 220 24.64 -5.06 14.17
C THR A 220 25.28 -4.31 13.01
N ASP A 221 24.59 -3.29 12.50
CA ASP A 221 25.04 -2.50 11.34
C ASP A 221 26.01 -1.36 11.74
N ASN A 222 26.33 -1.21 13.04
CA ASN A 222 27.15 -0.11 13.59
C ASN A 222 26.64 1.29 13.20
N GLU A 223 25.34 1.42 12.97
CA GLU A 223 24.69 2.67 12.59
C GLU A 223 23.79 3.19 13.72
N ASN A 224 23.93 4.47 14.06
CA ASN A 224 23.10 5.11 15.10
C ASN A 224 21.76 5.64 14.54
N SER A 225 21.47 5.44 13.26
CA SER A 225 20.27 5.96 12.60
C SER A 225 19.80 5.04 11.47
N TYR A 226 18.51 5.13 11.13
CA TYR A 226 17.93 4.38 10.03
C TYR A 226 18.51 4.83 8.69
N ASN A 227 19.07 3.88 7.92
CA ASN A 227 19.78 4.16 6.68
C ASN A 227 18.93 4.08 5.41
N GLY A 228 17.62 3.83 5.51
CA GLY A 228 16.73 3.70 4.35
C GLY A 228 16.60 2.29 3.78
N LYS A 229 17.11 1.24 4.45
CA LYS A 229 17.09 -0.16 4.01
C LYS A 229 15.74 -0.65 3.47
N TYR A 230 14.62 -0.16 4.04
CA TYR A 230 13.27 -0.59 3.69
C TYR A 230 12.44 0.48 2.97
N ASP A 231 13.07 1.58 2.54
CA ASP A 231 12.36 2.70 1.90
C ASP A 231 11.64 2.29 0.60
N ASP A 232 12.21 1.34 -0.15
CA ASP A 232 11.59 0.82 -1.37
C ASP A 232 10.26 0.08 -1.16
N LEU A 233 9.86 -0.25 0.07
CA LEU A 233 8.48 -0.66 0.35
C LEU A 233 7.46 0.40 -0.10
N LEU A 234 7.87 1.67 -0.06
CA LEU A 234 7.05 2.82 -0.47
C LEU A 234 7.19 3.14 -1.97
N TRP A 235 7.92 2.37 -2.78
CA TRP A 235 8.22 2.72 -4.19
C TRP A 235 6.97 3.03 -5.03
N TYR A 236 5.98 2.12 -5.06
CA TYR A 236 4.70 2.39 -5.73
C TYR A 236 3.88 3.47 -5.04
N TYR A 237 3.98 3.55 -3.70
CA TYR A 237 3.23 4.52 -2.91
C TYR A 237 3.66 5.95 -3.20
N LYS A 238 4.99 6.20 -3.26
CA LYS A 238 5.62 7.43 -3.71
C LYS A 238 5.13 7.80 -5.11
N TYR A 239 5.22 6.88 -6.07
CA TYR A 239 4.79 7.14 -7.44
C TYR A 239 3.33 7.59 -7.51
N PHE A 240 2.42 6.85 -6.87
CA PHE A 240 0.99 7.22 -6.91
C PHE A 240 0.69 8.51 -6.17
N TYR A 241 1.39 8.79 -5.07
CA TYR A 241 1.30 10.06 -4.39
C TYR A 241 1.68 11.22 -5.33
N GLU A 242 2.87 11.17 -5.92
CA GLU A 242 3.40 12.21 -6.80
C GLU A 242 2.55 12.36 -8.07
N PHE A 243 2.13 11.25 -8.68
CA PHE A 243 1.23 11.23 -9.83
C PHE A 243 -0.09 11.95 -9.53
N ILE A 244 -0.66 11.74 -8.34
CA ILE A 244 -1.90 12.38 -7.93
C ILE A 244 -1.68 13.87 -7.64
N GLN A 245 -0.61 14.24 -6.94
CA GLN A 245 -0.27 15.64 -6.70
C GLN A 245 -0.12 16.41 -8.02
N SER A 246 0.67 15.88 -8.97
CA SER A 246 0.84 16.47 -10.30
C SER A 246 -0.48 16.53 -11.08
N SER A 247 -1.25 15.44 -11.11
CA SER A 247 -2.56 15.39 -11.81
C SER A 247 -3.55 16.44 -11.30
N TYR A 248 -3.57 16.74 -10.01
CA TYR A 248 -4.46 17.76 -9.46
C TYR A 248 -3.92 19.18 -9.64
N ARG A 249 -2.59 19.39 -9.55
CA ARG A 249 -1.96 20.69 -9.85
C ARG A 249 -2.20 21.11 -11.30
N ASN A 250 -2.09 20.20 -12.25
CA ASN A 250 -2.31 20.47 -13.68
C ASN A 250 -3.78 20.73 -14.03
N ASP A 251 -4.70 20.26 -13.17
CA ASP A 251 -6.13 20.49 -13.27
C ASP A 251 -6.60 21.67 -12.40
N LYS A 252 -5.71 22.58 -11.96
CA LYS A 252 -6.06 23.79 -11.18
C LYS A 252 -7.28 24.49 -11.79
N GLY A 253 -8.38 24.52 -11.05
CA GLY A 253 -9.65 25.15 -11.46
C GLY A 253 -10.65 24.26 -12.22
N LYS A 254 -10.27 23.04 -12.65
CA LYS A 254 -11.15 22.10 -13.39
C LYS A 254 -11.81 21.04 -12.50
N LYS A 255 -11.27 20.81 -11.30
CA LYS A 255 -11.79 19.83 -10.33
C LYS A 255 -12.38 20.53 -9.12
N HIS A 256 -13.67 20.30 -8.86
CA HIS A 256 -14.32 20.73 -7.63
C HIS A 256 -13.94 19.78 -6.49
N PHE A 257 -13.19 20.29 -5.51
CA PHE A 257 -12.94 19.56 -4.28
C PHE A 257 -14.23 19.50 -3.47
N THR A 258 -14.71 18.29 -3.20
CA THR A 258 -15.77 18.08 -2.20
C THR A 258 -15.20 18.22 -0.80
N THR A 259 -16.07 18.35 0.21
CA THR A 259 -15.73 18.33 1.66
C THR A 259 -14.99 17.06 2.11
N ARG A 260 -14.90 16.04 1.23
CA ARG A 260 -14.13 14.82 1.45
C ARG A 260 -12.63 14.98 1.19
N HIS A 261 -12.14 16.13 0.74
CA HIS A 261 -10.69 16.35 0.64
C HIS A 261 -10.19 17.03 1.91
N ARG A 262 -9.14 16.48 2.52
CA ARG A 262 -8.51 17.06 3.72
C ARG A 262 -7.90 18.42 3.39
N GLN A 263 -7.81 19.31 4.38
CA GLN A 263 -7.07 20.56 4.20
C GLN A 263 -5.60 20.25 3.86
N GLY A 264 -5.03 20.97 2.88
CA GLY A 264 -3.67 20.69 2.39
C GLY A 264 -3.53 19.34 1.66
N TYR A 265 -4.63 18.80 1.14
CA TYR A 265 -4.68 17.56 0.35
C TYR A 265 -3.75 17.61 -0.87
N ILE A 266 -3.89 18.67 -1.67
CA ILE A 266 -2.94 18.99 -2.73
C ILE A 266 -1.93 19.97 -2.15
N LYS A 267 -0.66 19.64 -2.26
CA LYS A 267 0.42 20.56 -1.96
C LYS A 267 0.50 21.50 -3.14
N TYR A 268 0.25 22.78 -2.98
CA TYR A 268 0.57 23.79 -3.98
C TYR A 268 1.84 24.48 -3.55
N ASP A 269 2.65 24.91 -4.51
CA ASP A 269 3.78 25.79 -4.20
C ASP A 269 3.20 27.13 -3.73
N GLU A 270 3.77 27.70 -2.67
CA GLU A 270 3.34 28.98 -2.07
C GLU A 270 3.57 30.17 -3.02
#